data_AF-A0A6J4UD11-F1
#
_entry.id   AF-A0A6J4UD11-F1
#
_cell.length_a   1.000
_cell.length_b   1.000
_cell.length_c   1.000
_cell.angle_alpha   90.00
_cell.angle_beta   90.00
_cell.angle_gamma   90.00
#
_symmetry.space_group_name_H-M   'P 1'
#
loop_
_entity.id
_entity.type
_entity.pdbx_description
1 polymer ?
#
loop_
_entity_poly.entity_id
_entity_poly.type
_entity_poly.pdbx_seq_one_letter_code
_entity_poly.pdbx_strand_id
1 'polypeptide(L)' 'MADTMTDDRSTLLGTAPSPEAIYAQIENEGVKFINLQFTDVMGIVKSVTVPAKIFHHIVEGGQWIDGSSIAG' A
#
# COMPACT_ATOMS: atom_id res chain seq x y z
N MET A 1 0.14 -34.50 14.34
CA MET A 1 1.46 -33.88 14.07
C MET A 1 1.53 -33.56 12.60
N ALA A 2 1.05 -32.37 12.22
CA ALA A 2 1.22 -31.81 10.89
C ALA A 2 1.57 -30.33 11.10
N ASP A 3 2.85 -30.09 10.86
CA ASP A 3 3.61 -28.86 10.61
C ASP A 3 2.94 -27.50 10.83
N THR A 4 3.47 -26.80 11.83
CA THR A 4 3.31 -25.37 12.06
C THR A 4 4.10 -24.62 11.00
N MET A 5 3.47 -24.33 9.86
CA MET A 5 4.04 -23.47 8.81
C MET A 5 3.14 -22.24 8.62
N THR A 6 2.88 -21.55 9.74
CA THR A 6 2.15 -20.28 9.76
C THR A 6 3.14 -19.18 10.15
N ASP A 7 3.53 -18.40 9.14
CA ASP A 7 3.92 -17.00 9.24
C ASP A 7 5.33 -16.62 9.75
N ASP A 8 6.38 -17.11 9.06
CA ASP A 8 7.76 -16.61 9.20
C ASP A 8 7.99 -15.19 8.63
N ARG A 9 6.99 -14.56 8.01
CA ARG A 9 7.14 -13.21 7.40
C ARG A 9 7.04 -12.09 8.43
N SER A 10 6.27 -12.30 9.50
CA SER A 10 6.05 -11.34 10.58
C SER A 10 7.33 -11.02 11.38
N THR A 11 8.21 -12.00 11.55
CA THR A 11 9.48 -11.83 12.31
C THR A 11 10.52 -11.00 11.56
N LEU A 12 10.47 -10.96 10.23
CA LEU A 12 11.42 -10.24 9.37
C LEU A 12 10.97 -8.81 9.02
N LEU A 13 9.66 -8.59 8.90
CA LEU A 13 9.09 -7.30 8.46
C LEU A 13 8.47 -6.48 9.61
N GLY A 14 8.39 -7.06 10.81
CA GLY A 14 7.67 -6.50 11.94
C GLY A 14 6.15 -6.59 11.76
N THR A 15 5.41 -6.11 12.75
CA THR A 15 3.95 -6.02 12.67
C THR A 15 3.57 -4.92 11.69
N ALA A 16 2.81 -5.27 10.65
CA ALA A 16 2.24 -4.28 9.74
C ALA A 16 1.35 -3.29 10.53
N PRO A 17 1.45 -1.97 10.28
CA PRO A 17 0.60 -1.01 10.95
C PRO A 17 -0.87 -1.27 10.62
N SER A 18 -1.76 -1.01 11.58
CA SER A 18 -3.19 -1.02 11.30
C SER A 18 -3.56 0.15 10.38
N PRO A 19 -4.61 0.03 9.54
CA PRO A 19 -5.09 1.15 8.73
C PRO A 19 -5.38 2.41 9.55
N GLU A 20 -5.99 2.24 10.72
CA GLU A 20 -6.25 3.29 11.74
C GLU A 20 -4.98 4.07 12.11
N ALA A 21 -3.87 3.36 12.36
CA ALA A 21 -2.61 4.00 12.72
C ALA A 21 -2.05 4.85 11.56
N ILE A 22 -2.20 4.37 10.32
CA ILE A 22 -1.76 5.11 9.13
C ILE A 22 -2.64 6.36 8.93
N TYR A 23 -3.95 6.26 9.12
CA TYR A 23 -4.85 7.42 8.99
C TYR A 23 -4.53 8.50 10.03
N ALA A 24 -4.34 8.11 11.29
CA ALA A 24 -3.92 9.03 12.34
C ALA A 24 -2.58 9.70 12.00
N GLN A 25 -1.63 8.95 11.43
CA GLN A 25 -0.35 9.50 11.00
C GLN A 25 -0.51 10.53 9.86
N ILE A 26 -1.32 10.22 8.84
CA ILE A 26 -1.62 11.12 7.72
C ILE A 26 -2.19 12.46 8.23
N GLU A 27 -3.11 12.41 9.20
CA GLU A 27 -3.71 13.60 9.79
C GLU A 27 -2.72 14.39 10.65
N ASN A 28 -2.00 13.72 11.55
CA ASN A 28 -1.05 14.34 12.48
C ASN A 28 0.11 15.03 11.76
N GLU A 29 0.62 14.43 10.68
CA GLU A 29 1.71 14.98 9.87
C GLU A 29 1.19 15.96 8.80
N GLY A 30 -0.13 16.11 8.66
CA GLY A 30 -0.74 17.02 7.69
C GLY A 30 -0.46 16.64 6.24
N VAL A 31 -0.27 15.34 5.96
CA VAL A 31 0.09 14.81 4.64
C VAL A 31 -0.95 15.23 3.60
N LYS A 32 -0.48 15.77 2.46
CA LYS A 32 -1.35 16.25 1.38
C LYS A 32 -1.48 15.26 0.23
N PHE A 33 -0.41 14.51 -0.01
CA PHE A 33 -0.31 13.56 -1.12
C PHE A 33 0.38 12.30 -0.66
N ILE A 34 -0.05 11.17 -1.20
CA ILE A 34 0.48 9.84 -0.92
C ILE A 34 0.93 9.25 -2.25
N ASN A 35 2.13 8.67 -2.27
CA ASN A 35 2.66 8.00 -3.44
C ASN A 35 2.45 6.49 -3.32
N LEU A 36 1.54 5.93 -4.13
CA LEU A 36 1.27 4.51 -4.17
C LEU A 36 2.24 3.85 -5.13
N GLN A 37 3.17 3.05 -4.61
CA GLN A 37 4.20 2.38 -5.39
C GLN A 37 3.83 0.92 -5.65
N PHE A 38 4.06 0.48 -6.87
CA PHE A 38 3.85 -0.91 -7.29
C PHE A 38 4.86 -1.28 -8.37
N THR A 39 5.01 -2.57 -8.61
CA THR A 39 5.90 -3.10 -9.65
C THR A 39 5.05 -3.73 -10.74
N ASP A 40 5.34 -3.45 -12.01
CA ASP A 40 4.68 -4.13 -13.13
C ASP A 40 5.25 -5.54 -13.38
N VAL A 41 4.71 -6.21 -14.40
CA VAL A 41 5.13 -7.57 -14.78
C VAL A 41 6.57 -7.65 -15.27
N MET A 42 7.17 -6.53 -15.70
CA MET A 42 8.55 -6.45 -16.17
C MET A 42 9.53 -6.11 -15.03
N GLY A 43 9.04 -5.96 -13.79
CA GLY A 43 9.87 -5.60 -12.65
C GLY A 43 10.14 -4.10 -12.52
N ILE A 44 9.46 -3.26 -13.31
CA ILE A 44 9.66 -1.80 -13.28
C ILE A 44 8.82 -1.20 -12.17
N VAL A 45 9.47 -0.43 -11.28
CA VAL A 45 8.79 0.32 -10.23
C VAL A 45 8.02 1.48 -10.86
N LYS A 46 6.73 1.52 -10.59
CA LYS A 46 5.79 2.56 -10.99
C LYS A 46 5.15 3.16 -9.75
N SER A 47 4.66 4.39 -9.89
CA SER A 47 4.10 5.11 -8.76
C SER A 47 2.98 6.04 -9.20
N VAL A 48 1.90 6.12 -8.42
CA VAL A 48 0.80 7.06 -8.64
C VAL A 48 0.59 7.93 -7.39
N THR A 49 0.57 9.25 -7.61
CA THR A 49 0.34 10.22 -6.54
C THR A 49 -1.16 10.50 -6.40
N VAL A 50 -1.69 10.30 -5.20
CA VAL A 50 -3.09 10.55 -4.87
C VAL A 50 -3.20 11.59 -3.75
N PRO A 51 -4.26 12.43 -3.72
CA PRO A 51 -4.54 13.27 -2.57
C PRO A 51 -4.79 12.44 -1.31
N ALA A 52 -4.20 12.81 -0.17
CA ALA A 52 -4.34 12.06 1.08
C ALA A 52 -5.81 11.93 1.54
N LYS A 53 -6.64 12.93 1.23
CA LYS A 53 -8.08 12.95 1.56
C LYS A 53 -8.89 11.79 0.96
N ILE A 54 -8.42 11.15 -0.11
CA ILE A 54 -9.11 10.01 -0.73
C ILE A 54 -8.53 8.67 -0.31
N PHE A 55 -7.47 8.64 0.49
CA PHE A 55 -6.74 7.43 0.83
C PHE A 55 -7.59 6.38 1.56
N HIS A 56 -8.50 6.81 2.44
CA HIS A 56 -9.46 5.90 3.09
C HIS A 56 -10.28 5.09 2.07
N HIS A 57 -10.84 5.78 1.07
CA HIS A 57 -11.61 5.15 0.01
C HIS A 57 -10.76 4.21 -0.84
N ILE A 58 -9.48 4.53 -1.04
CA ILE A 58 -8.54 3.68 -1.78
C ILE A 58 -8.23 2.40 -1.02
N VAL A 59 -8.06 2.47 0.31
CA VAL A 59 -7.79 1.28 1.14
C VAL A 59 -9.01 0.35 1.17
N GLU A 60 -10.22 0.89 1.20
CA GLU A 60 -11.46 0.09 1.24
C GLU A 60 -11.90 -0.44 -0.13
N GLY A 61 -11.86 0.41 -1.16
CA GLY A 61 -12.44 0.16 -2.48
C GLY A 61 -11.43 -0.07 -3.59
N GLY A 62 -10.14 0.14 -3.32
CA GLY A 62 -9.08 0.11 -4.32
C GLY A 62 -9.02 1.40 -5.17
N GLN A 63 -7.92 1.55 -5.91
CA GLN A 63 -7.73 2.62 -6.88
C GLN A 63 -7.51 1.99 -8.25
N TRP A 64 -8.33 2.36 -9.23
CA TRP A 64 -8.07 2.03 -10.62
C TRP A 64 -6.88 2.84 -11.13
N ILE A 65 -5.90 2.15 -11.71
CA ILE A 65 -4.76 2.76 -12.38
C ILE A 65 -4.95 2.52 -13.88
N ASP A 66 -4.80 3.56 -14.70
CA ASP A 66 -4.86 3.39 -16.15
C ASP A 66 -3.68 2.53 -16.61
N GLY A 67 -4.00 1.31 -17.05
CA GLY A 67 -3.05 0.29 -17.49
C GLY A 67 -2.32 0.61 -18.80
N SER A 68 -2.70 1.69 -19.49
CA SER A 68 -1.95 2.22 -20.64
C SER A 68 -0.49 2.54 -20.28
N SER A 69 -0.21 2.83 -19.00
CA SER A 69 1.14 3.07 -18.48
C SER A 69 1.82 1.82 -17.91
N ILE A 70 1.16 0.66 -17.91
CA ILE A 70 1.67 -0.62 -17.36
C ILE A 70 2.20 -1.54 -18.48
N ALA A 71 1.60 -1.49 -19.68
CA ALA A 71 2.05 -2.23 -20.85
C ALA A 71 3.25 -1.53 -21.52
N GLY A 72 4.45 -1.81 -21.00
CA GLY A 72 5.69 -1.78 -21.78
C GLY A 72 6.09 -3.20 -22.11
#